data_AF-X1GE95-F1
#
_entry.id   AF-X1GE95-F1
#
_cell.length_a   1.000
_cell.length_b   1.000
_cell.length_c   1.000
_cell.angle_alpha   90.00
_cell.angle_beta   90.00
_cell.angle_gamma   90.00
#
_symmetry.space_group_name_H-M   'P 1'
#
loop_
_entity.id
_entity.type
_entity.pdbx_description
1 polymer ?
#
loop_
_entity_poly.entity_id
_entity_poly.type
_entity_poly.pdbx_seq_one_letter_code
_entity_poly.pdbx_strand_id
1 'polypeptide(L)' 'NFVYKTKVGRVGIAICYDRHFPEYMRCLGLKEAEIVVIPQAGALGEWTEGIFEAELQVAAFQNGYYAALVNRVGKE' A
#
# COMPACT_ATOMS: atom_id res chain seq x y z
N ASN A 1 -15.25 -0.36 6.65
CA ASN A 1 -14.06 -0.71 7.47
C ASN A 1 -12.95 -1.03 6.48
N PHE A 2 -11.78 -0.39 6.52
CA PHE A 2 -10.71 -0.53 5.49
C PHE A 2 -9.71 -1.66 5.79
N VAL A 3 -9.84 -2.29 6.96
CA VAL A 3 -9.08 -3.47 7.37
C VAL A 3 -10.06 -4.63 7.56
N TYR A 4 -9.75 -5.76 6.95
CA TYR A 4 -10.62 -6.94 6.89
C TYR A 4 -9.94 -8.13 7.57
N LYS A 5 -10.69 -8.86 8.41
CA LYS A 5 -10.20 -10.11 9.00
C LYS A 5 -10.29 -11.22 7.95
N THR A 6 -9.17 -11.86 7.66
CA THR A 6 -9.08 -12.96 6.70
C THR A 6 -8.37 -14.16 7.33
N LYS A 7 -8.29 -15.28 6.60
CA LYS A 7 -7.52 -16.46 7.04
C LYS A 7 -6.00 -16.22 7.09
N VAL A 8 -5.51 -15.16 6.45
CA VAL A 8 -4.07 -14.83 6.37
C VAL A 8 -3.71 -13.61 7.24
N GLY A 9 -4.64 -13.13 8.06
CA GLY A 9 -4.46 -11.96 8.93
C GLY A 9 -5.42 -10.82 8.64
N ARG A 10 -5.19 -9.68 9.31
CA ARG A 10 -5.90 -8.40 9.12
C ARG A 10 -5.33 -7.68 7.92
N VAL A 11 -6.08 -7.69 6.81
CA VAL A 11 -5.66 -7.11 5.52
C VAL A 11 -6.25 -5.71 5.37
N GLY A 12 -5.38 -4.70 5.33
CA GLY A 12 -5.70 -3.33 4.94
C GLY A 12 -5.59 -3.15 3.42
N ILE A 13 -6.42 -2.26 2.87
CA ILE A 13 -6.37 -1.89 1.45
C ILE A 13 -6.11 -0.39 1.35
N ALA A 14 -5.09 0.01 0.58
CA ALA A 14 -4.88 1.39 0.14
C ALA A 14 -4.94 1.42 -1.39
N ILE A 15 -5.85 2.20 -1.96
CA ILE A 15 -6.11 2.15 -3.40
C ILE A 15 -5.20 3.14 -4.11
N CYS A 16 -4.28 2.61 -4.92
CA CYS A 16 -3.44 3.37 -5.83
C CYS A 16 -2.81 4.60 -5.16
N TYR A 17 -3.37 5.77 -5.42
CA TYR A 17 -2.88 7.07 -4.97
C TYR A 17 -2.91 7.25 -3.43
N ASP A 18 -3.74 6.47 -2.71
CA ASP A 18 -3.78 6.46 -1.25
C ASP A 18 -2.39 6.22 -0.61
N ARG A 19 -1.49 5.49 -1.29
CA ARG A 19 -0.14 5.19 -0.79
C ARG A 19 0.71 6.42 -0.53
N HIS A 20 0.44 7.52 -1.25
CA HIS A 20 1.20 8.76 -1.13
C HIS A 20 0.89 9.52 0.16
N PHE A 21 -0.22 9.20 0.84
CA PHE A 21 -0.66 9.89 2.05
C PHE A 21 -0.24 9.10 3.29
N PRO A 22 0.79 9.54 4.03
CA PRO A 22 1.21 8.84 5.24
C PRO A 22 0.09 8.72 6.27
N GLU A 23 -0.87 9.65 6.30
CA GLU A 23 -2.03 9.62 7.18
C GLU A 23 -2.97 8.46 6.86
N TYR A 24 -3.18 8.14 5.58
CA TYR A 24 -3.99 7.00 5.16
C TYR A 24 -3.30 5.70 5.60
N MET A 25 -2.01 5.59 5.30
CA MET A 25 -1.17 4.45 5.66
C MET A 25 -1.12 4.26 7.19
N ARG A 26 -1.06 5.35 7.95
CA ARG A 26 -1.15 5.38 9.42
C ARG A 26 -2.50 4.89 9.93
N CYS A 27 -3.60 5.29 9.28
CA CYS A 27 -4.94 4.86 9.67
C CYS A 27 -5.12 3.35 9.53
N LEU A 28 -4.51 2.71 8.52
CA LEU A 28 -4.50 1.24 8.40
C LEU A 28 -3.73 0.58 9.55
N GLY A 29 -2.57 1.13 9.92
CA GLY A 29 -1.79 0.66 11.07
C GLY A 29 -2.55 0.82 12.41
N LEU A 30 -3.20 1.95 12.63
CA LEU A 30 -4.04 2.20 13.81
C LEU A 30 -5.27 1.26 13.89
N LYS A 31 -5.68 0.70 12.74
CA LYS A 31 -6.73 -0.32 12.65
C LYS A 31 -6.16 -1.74 12.68
N GLU A 32 -4.92 -1.88 13.14
CA GLU A 32 -4.22 -3.15 13.36
C GLU A 32 -4.01 -3.97 12.08
N ALA A 33 -3.85 -3.33 10.91
CA ALA A 33 -3.46 -4.05 9.70
C ALA A 33 -2.14 -4.81 9.91
N GLU A 34 -2.10 -6.08 9.51
CA GLU A 34 -0.90 -6.92 9.50
C GLU A 34 -0.27 -6.94 8.10
N ILE A 35 -1.11 -6.82 7.08
CA ILE A 35 -0.73 -6.75 5.66
C ILE A 35 -1.51 -5.61 5.02
N VAL A 36 -0.85 -4.75 4.25
CA VAL A 36 -1.47 -3.71 3.42
C VAL A 36 -1.25 -4.04 1.95
N VAL A 37 -2.33 -4.25 1.21
CA VAL A 37 -2.29 -4.48 -0.23
C VAL A 37 -2.64 -3.20 -0.96
N ILE A 38 -1.83 -2.86 -1.96
CA ILE A 38 -1.91 -1.62 -2.73
C ILE A 38 -2.14 -1.95 -4.20
N PRO A 39 -3.40 -2.19 -4.63
CA PRO A 39 -3.71 -2.29 -6.04
C PRO A 39 -3.57 -0.92 -6.71
N GLN A 40 -2.81 -0.84 -7.80
CA GLN A 40 -2.61 0.40 -8.55
C GLN A 40 -2.57 0.20 -10.06
N ALA A 41 -2.70 1.32 -10.78
CA ALA A 41 -2.55 1.40 -12.23
C ALA A 41 -1.68 2.62 -12.58
N GLY A 42 -0.45 2.63 -12.07
CA GLY A 42 0.54 3.67 -12.33
C GLY A 42 1.19 3.51 -13.71
N ALA A 43 1.51 4.63 -14.35
CA ALA A 43 2.10 4.67 -15.69
C ALA A 43 3.64 4.62 -15.65
N LEU A 44 4.25 4.08 -16.70
CA LEU A 44 5.71 4.11 -16.87
C LEU A 44 6.19 5.56 -16.99
N GLY A 45 7.20 5.92 -16.19
CA GLY A 45 7.78 7.27 -16.20
C GLY A 45 6.93 8.34 -15.53
N GLU A 46 5.80 7.99 -14.91
CA GLU A 46 4.97 8.92 -14.15
C GLU A 46 5.71 9.49 -12.93
N TRP A 47 6.58 8.67 -12.34
CA TRP A 47 7.33 9.01 -11.14
C TRP A 47 8.82 8.71 -11.26
N THR A 48 9.61 9.30 -10.37
CA THR A 48 11.04 9.01 -10.25
C THR A 48 11.28 7.55 -9.92
N GLU A 49 12.33 6.98 -10.50
CA GLU A 49 12.75 5.61 -10.25
C GLU A 49 12.91 5.34 -8.74
N GLY A 50 12.40 4.20 -8.27
CA GLY A 50 12.49 3.78 -6.87
C GLY A 50 11.46 4.41 -5.92
N ILE A 51 10.59 5.32 -6.37
CA ILE A 51 9.65 5.98 -5.46
C ILE A 51 8.62 4.98 -4.88
N PHE A 52 8.17 4.00 -5.66
CA PHE A 52 7.18 3.02 -5.21
C PHE A 52 7.77 2.16 -4.10
N GLU A 53 8.99 1.68 -4.29
CA GLU A 53 9.74 0.90 -3.33
C GLU A 53 9.99 1.72 -2.05
N ALA A 54 10.43 2.97 -2.19
CA ALA A 54 10.73 3.85 -1.06
C ALA A 54 9.48 4.11 -0.20
N GLU A 55 8.34 4.43 -0.81
CA GLU A 55 7.10 4.67 -0.07
C GLU A 55 6.62 3.42 0.66
N LEU A 56 6.68 2.25 0.02
CA LEU A 56 6.29 0.99 0.65
C LEU A 56 7.18 0.66 1.85
N GLN A 57 8.49 0.83 1.70
CA GLN A 57 9.46 0.58 2.76
C GLN A 57 9.24 1.52 3.95
N VAL A 58 9.05 2.81 3.69
CA VAL A 58 8.78 3.82 4.73
C VAL A 58 7.46 3.52 5.44
N ALA A 59 6.38 3.28 4.70
CA ALA A 59 5.07 3.01 5.28
C ALA A 59 5.06 1.72 6.12
N ALA A 60 5.68 0.64 5.62
CA ALA A 60 5.83 -0.63 6.35
C ALA A 60 6.66 -0.44 7.63
N PHE A 61 7.80 0.24 7.53
CA PHE A 61 8.66 0.51 8.69
C PHE A 61 7.97 1.35 9.77
N GLN A 62 7.29 2.43 9.39
CA GLN A 62 6.66 3.35 10.32
C GLN A 62 5.43 2.76 11.03
N ASN A 63 4.75 1.80 10.41
CA ASN A 63 3.47 1.27 10.90
C ASN A 63 3.52 -0.18 11.37
N GLY A 64 4.64 -0.88 11.15
CA GLY A 64 4.84 -2.25 11.66
C GLY A 64 4.00 -3.32 10.95
N TYR A 65 3.64 -3.10 9.68
CA TYR A 65 2.94 -4.08 8.83
C TYR A 65 3.76 -4.45 7.60
N TYR A 66 3.35 -5.52 6.91
CA TYR A 66 3.85 -5.83 5.56
C TYR A 66 3.10 -5.01 4.50
N ALA A 67 3.79 -4.54 3.47
CA ALA A 67 3.19 -3.83 2.34
C ALA A 67 3.41 -4.59 1.03
N ALA A 68 2.38 -4.70 0.21
CA ALA A 68 2.42 -5.38 -1.08
C ALA A 68 1.73 -4.54 -2.15
N LEU A 69 2.50 -3.97 -3.07
CA LEU A 69 1.99 -3.20 -4.20
C LEU A 69 1.86 -4.08 -5.43
N VAL A 70 0.74 -3.92 -6.14
CA VAL A 70 0.46 -4.63 -7.40
C VAL A 70 0.09 -3.60 -8.44
N ASN A 71 0.88 -3.50 -9.51
CA ASN A 71 0.61 -2.58 -10.61
C ASN A 71 0.07 -3.30 -11.84
N ARG A 72 -0.86 -2.66 -12.56
CA ARG A 72 -1.22 -3.07 -13.93
C ARG A 72 0.01 -2.96 -14.84
N VAL A 73 0.11 -3.85 -15.82
CA VAL A 73 1.12 -3.82 -16.89
C VAL A 73 0.47 -3.93 -18.27
N GLY A 74 1.17 -3.49 -19.31
CA GLY A 74 0.74 -3.64 -20.70
C GLY A 74 -0.22 -2.55 -21.22
N LYS A 75 -0.70 -2.74 -22.45
CA LYS A 75 -1.69 -1.87 -23.10
C LYS A 75 -3.11 -2.26 -22.65
N GLU A 76 -4.03 -1.30 -22.71
CA GLU A 76 -5.47 -1.54 -22.54
C GLU A 76 -6.10 -2.04 -23.84
#